data_AF-A0A382E3B7-F1
#
_entry.id   AF-A0A382E3B7-F1
#
_cell.length_a   1.000
_cell.length_b   1.000
_cell.length_c   1.000
_cell.angle_alpha   90.00
_cell.angle_beta   90.00
_cell.angle_gamma   90.00
#
_symmetry.space_group_name_H-M   'P 1'
#
loop_
_entity.id
_entity.type
_entity.pdbx_description
1 polymer ?
#
loop_
_entity_poly.entity_id
_entity_poly.type
_entity_poly.pdbx_seq_one_letter_code
_entity_poly.pdbx_strand_id
1 'polypeptide(L)'
;MNKNLTIEQNDYAIFLPAISGFFATYIGKQRYDEYVETSRIPSNFPNNIESMNWLNPQKGLFNYHWSLYSAGHAELNVNKHSPKEDMVRNRDRNNSWILGDSGGFQIGKGVWEGDWKDPNCPKAKKKREQVLTWLDAYADYGMILDIPA
;
A
#
# COMPACT_ATOMS: atom_id res chain seq x y z
N MET A 1 -12.60 6.96 22.97
CA MET A 1 -11.71 6.09 22.16
C MET A 1 -10.58 6.96 21.64
N ASN A 2 -9.33 6.55 21.82
CA ASN A 2 -8.18 7.30 21.31
C ASN A 2 -8.16 7.19 19.78
N LYS A 3 -7.99 8.32 19.09
CA LYS A 3 -8.03 8.38 17.61
C LYS A 3 -6.64 8.41 17.00
N ASN A 4 -5.68 9.02 17.67
CA ASN A 4 -4.29 9.10 17.21
C ASN A 4 -3.44 8.03 17.87
N LEU A 5 -3.29 6.90 17.17
CA LEU A 5 -2.54 5.75 17.67
C LEU A 5 -1.02 5.96 17.54
N THR A 6 -0.57 6.97 16.79
CA THR A 6 0.85 7.34 16.67
C THR A 6 1.40 7.84 18.01
N ILE A 7 0.61 8.61 18.77
CA ILE A 7 1.06 9.19 20.06
C ILE A 7 1.21 8.11 21.14
N GLU A 8 0.48 7.01 21.01
CA GLU A 8 0.58 5.87 21.93
C GLU A 8 1.87 5.05 21.71
N GLN A 9 2.57 5.30 20.60
CA GLN A 9 3.86 4.68 20.32
C GLN A 9 4.97 5.41 21.10
N ASN A 10 5.48 4.75 22.14
CA ASN A 10 6.60 5.22 22.96
C ASN A 10 7.91 4.51 22.54
N ASP A 11 8.62 3.95 23.51
CA ASP A 11 9.97 3.38 23.37
C ASP A 11 10.00 1.99 22.72
N TYR A 12 8.87 1.55 22.14
CA TYR A 12 8.71 0.24 21.54
C TYR A 12 9.11 0.23 20.06
N ALA A 13 9.39 -0.96 19.54
CA ALA A 13 9.53 -1.17 18.11
C ALA A 13 8.30 -0.64 17.37
N ILE A 14 8.53 0.13 16.31
CA ILE A 14 7.47 0.66 15.46
C ILE A 14 6.73 -0.51 14.82
N PHE A 15 5.44 -0.62 15.10
CA PHE A 15 4.58 -1.57 14.42
C PHE A 15 4.27 -1.07 13.00
N LEU A 16 4.36 -1.95 12.01
CA LEU A 16 4.05 -1.62 10.62
C LEU A 16 2.85 -2.44 10.18
N PRO A 17 1.60 -1.95 10.36
CA PRO A 17 0.43 -2.65 9.85
C PRO A 17 0.55 -2.80 8.34
N ALA A 18 0.54 -4.04 7.88
CA ALA A 18 0.58 -4.34 6.45
C ALA A 18 -0.78 -4.01 5.81
N ILE A 19 -0.81 -3.05 4.89
CA ILE A 19 -2.01 -2.72 4.13
C ILE A 19 -2.26 -3.86 3.14
N SER A 20 -3.38 -4.57 3.31
CA SER A 20 -3.76 -5.59 2.33
C SER A 20 -4.27 -4.95 1.04
N GLY A 21 -4.02 -5.60 -0.10
CA GLY A 21 -4.50 -5.10 -1.40
C GLY A 21 -6.04 -4.98 -1.45
N PHE A 22 -6.76 -5.90 -0.81
CA PHE A 22 -8.22 -5.84 -0.73
C PHE A 22 -8.70 -4.65 0.11
N PHE A 23 -8.05 -4.39 1.24
CA PHE A 23 -8.39 -3.25 2.10
C PHE A 23 -8.21 -1.92 1.37
N ALA A 24 -7.04 -1.73 0.73
CA ALA A 24 -6.79 -0.57 -0.11
C ALA A 24 -7.80 -0.45 -1.27
N THR A 25 -8.23 -1.59 -1.83
CA THR A 25 -9.22 -1.63 -2.91
C THR A 25 -10.58 -1.10 -2.45
N TYR A 26 -11.07 -1.53 -1.28
CA TYR A 26 -12.36 -1.07 -0.75
C TYR A 26 -12.37 0.44 -0.55
N ILE A 27 -11.34 0.99 0.07
CA ILE A 27 -11.22 2.45 0.27
C ILE A 27 -11.07 3.15 -1.07
N GLY A 28 -10.09 2.73 -1.87
CA GLY A 28 -9.70 3.44 -3.07
C GLY A 28 -10.78 3.44 -4.14
N LYS A 29 -11.43 2.31 -4.42
CA LYS A 29 -12.54 2.27 -5.39
C LYS A 29 -13.76 3.06 -4.90
N GLN A 30 -14.07 3.03 -3.61
CA GLN A 30 -15.20 3.78 -3.04
C GLN A 30 -15.07 5.31 -3.25
N ARG A 31 -13.86 5.83 -3.47
CA ARG A 31 -13.63 7.25 -3.77
C ARG A 31 -14.14 7.69 -5.14
N TYR A 32 -14.28 6.75 -6.07
CA TYR A 32 -14.63 7.04 -7.46
C TYR A 32 -16.02 6.54 -7.83
N ASP A 33 -16.44 5.39 -7.28
CA ASP A 33 -17.72 4.76 -7.57
C ASP A 33 -18.31 4.09 -6.32
N GLU A 34 -19.60 3.73 -6.34
CA GLU A 34 -20.22 2.90 -5.29
C GLU A 34 -19.73 1.44 -5.39
N TYR A 35 -18.52 1.19 -4.90
CA TYR A 35 -17.91 -0.14 -4.90
C TYR A 35 -18.49 -1.06 -3.81
N VAL A 36 -18.81 -0.48 -2.66
CA VAL A 36 -19.60 -1.07 -1.58
C VAL A 36 -20.94 -0.36 -1.59
N GLU A 37 -22.02 -1.14 -1.71
CA GLU A 37 -23.39 -0.65 -1.60
C GLU A 37 -23.56 0.13 -0.29
N THR A 38 -24.08 1.35 -0.36
CA THR A 38 -24.21 2.24 0.80
C THR A 38 -25.00 1.61 1.95
N SER A 39 -25.99 0.77 1.65
CA SER A 39 -26.79 0.03 2.63
C SER A 39 -25.99 -0.98 3.46
N ARG A 40 -24.82 -1.42 2.98
CA ARG A 40 -23.93 -2.38 3.66
C ARG A 40 -22.88 -1.70 4.53
N ILE A 41 -22.80 -0.37 4.49
CA ILE A 41 -21.78 0.41 5.17
C ILE A 41 -22.31 0.75 6.57
N PRO A 42 -21.54 0.46 7.65
CA PRO A 42 -22.00 0.75 8.99
C PRO A 42 -22.39 2.22 9.17
N SER A 43 -23.58 2.46 9.71
CA SER A 43 -24.14 3.82 9.86
C SER A 43 -23.30 4.72 10.77
N ASN A 44 -22.46 4.13 11.61
CA ASN A 44 -21.53 4.84 12.48
C ASN A 44 -20.20 5.22 11.79
N PHE A 45 -20.06 5.02 10.47
CA PHE A 45 -18.91 5.47 9.69
C PHE A 45 -19.16 6.88 9.15
N PRO A 46 -18.60 7.93 9.79
CA PRO A 46 -18.94 9.32 9.46
C PRO A 46 -18.54 9.74 8.04
N ASN A 47 -17.55 9.05 7.47
CA ASN A 47 -17.00 9.31 6.14
C ASN A 47 -17.13 8.09 5.22
N ASN A 48 -18.18 7.27 5.37
CA ASN A 48 -18.38 6.06 4.56
C ASN A 48 -17.14 5.13 4.70
N ILE A 49 -16.72 4.35 3.68
CA ILE A 49 -15.54 3.47 3.74
C ILE A 49 -14.24 4.24 4.02
N GLU A 50 -14.15 5.53 3.64
CA GLU A 50 -12.97 6.37 3.93
C GLU A 50 -12.74 6.54 5.44
N SER A 51 -13.76 6.30 6.27
CA SER A 51 -13.65 6.19 7.73
C SER A 51 -12.61 5.15 8.18
N MET A 52 -12.30 4.15 7.35
CA MET A 52 -11.32 3.12 7.65
C MET A 52 -9.91 3.47 7.15
N ASN A 53 -9.74 4.56 6.41
CA ASN A 53 -8.43 4.96 5.92
C ASN A 53 -7.59 5.61 7.04
N TRP A 54 -6.77 4.82 7.72
CA TRP A 54 -5.91 5.32 8.80
C TRP A 54 -4.73 6.18 8.35
N LEU A 55 -4.46 6.25 7.03
CA LEU A 55 -3.48 7.17 6.46
C LEU A 55 -4.06 8.59 6.31
N ASN A 56 -5.37 8.76 6.52
CA ASN A 56 -6.05 10.05 6.40
C ASN A 56 -6.49 10.54 7.79
N PRO A 57 -5.73 11.43 8.45
CA PRO A 57 -6.06 11.90 9.78
C PRO A 57 -7.34 12.75 9.84
N GLN A 58 -7.83 13.26 8.70
CA GLN A 58 -9.03 14.10 8.65
C GLN A 58 -10.32 13.28 8.55
N LYS A 59 -10.29 12.17 7.80
CA LYS A 59 -11.48 11.36 7.50
C LYS A 59 -11.50 10.00 8.20
N GLY A 60 -10.35 9.48 8.62
CA GLY A 60 -10.27 8.21 9.34
C GLY A 60 -10.91 8.28 10.73
N LEU A 61 -11.47 7.16 11.19
CA LEU A 61 -11.94 6.98 12.57
C LEU A 61 -10.78 6.96 13.57
N PHE A 62 -9.64 6.45 13.11
CA PHE A 62 -8.36 6.43 13.78
C PHE A 62 -7.27 6.72 12.75
N ASN A 63 -6.12 7.19 13.22
CA ASN A 63 -4.96 7.43 12.39
C ASN A 63 -3.73 6.72 12.99
N TYR A 64 -2.87 6.24 12.11
CA TYR A 64 -1.58 5.66 12.48
C TYR A 64 -0.55 6.00 11.41
N HIS A 65 0.59 6.56 11.84
CA HIS A 65 1.53 7.20 10.92
C HIS A 65 2.28 6.19 10.04
N TRP A 66 2.68 5.04 10.58
CA TRP A 66 3.53 4.08 9.86
C TRP A 66 2.74 2.93 9.27
N SER A 67 3.14 2.42 8.12
CA SER A 67 2.51 1.26 7.48
C SER A 67 3.50 0.51 6.60
N LEU A 68 3.19 -0.75 6.29
CA LEU A 68 3.91 -1.54 5.30
C LEU A 68 3.00 -1.77 4.09
N TYR A 69 3.54 -1.65 2.88
CA TYR A 69 2.80 -2.01 1.65
C TYR A 69 3.70 -2.71 0.64
N SER A 70 3.19 -3.75 0.00
CA SER A 70 4.00 -4.64 -0.85
C SER A 70 3.70 -4.45 -2.33
N ALA A 71 4.76 -4.28 -3.12
CA ALA A 71 4.71 -4.26 -4.58
C ALA A 71 4.18 -5.59 -5.17
N GLY A 72 4.23 -6.69 -4.39
CA GLY A 72 3.77 -8.01 -4.80
C GLY A 72 2.29 -8.07 -5.23
N HIS A 73 1.45 -7.16 -4.75
CA HIS A 73 0.03 -7.08 -5.12
C HIS A 73 -0.37 -5.75 -5.77
N ALA A 74 0.62 -4.89 -6.03
CA ALA A 74 0.44 -3.55 -6.52
C ALA A 74 0.18 -3.50 -8.04
N GLU A 75 -0.41 -2.41 -8.54
CA GLU A 75 -0.31 -2.08 -9.97
C GLU A 75 1.04 -1.39 -10.22
N LEU A 76 2.00 -2.15 -10.76
CA LEU A 76 3.37 -1.66 -10.93
C LEU A 76 3.52 -0.60 -12.04
N ASN A 77 2.52 -0.42 -12.90
CA ASN A 77 2.53 0.71 -13.83
C ASN A 77 2.13 2.01 -13.11
N VAL A 78 3.11 2.84 -12.78
CA VAL A 78 2.91 4.13 -12.08
C VAL A 78 2.13 5.14 -12.92
N ASN A 79 2.13 5.00 -14.25
CA ASN A 79 1.40 5.88 -15.16
C ASN A 79 -0.07 5.45 -15.37
N LYS A 80 -0.46 4.30 -14.85
CA LYS A 80 -1.83 3.80 -14.94
C LYS A 80 -2.63 4.26 -13.73
N HIS A 81 -3.79 4.87 -13.97
CA HIS A 81 -4.75 5.15 -12.93
C HIS A 81 -5.22 3.84 -12.27
N SER A 82 -5.11 3.76 -10.94
CA SER A 82 -5.38 2.55 -10.16
C SER A 82 -6.28 2.92 -8.98
N PRO A 83 -7.62 2.98 -9.16
CA PRO A 83 -8.55 3.24 -8.06
C PRO A 83 -8.33 2.29 -6.87
N LYS A 84 -7.98 1.02 -7.16
CA LYS A 84 -7.74 0.00 -6.14
C LYS A 84 -6.56 0.29 -5.18
N GLU A 85 -5.70 1.25 -5.51
CA GLU A 85 -4.54 1.64 -4.69
C GLU A 85 -4.55 3.12 -4.34
N ASP A 86 -5.66 3.81 -4.59
CA ASP A 86 -5.74 5.25 -4.43
C ASP A 86 -5.45 5.71 -3.00
N MET A 87 -5.84 4.89 -2.01
CA MET A 87 -5.49 5.05 -0.59
C MET A 87 -3.99 5.27 -0.38
N VAL A 88 -3.13 4.56 -1.13
CA VAL A 88 -1.67 4.59 -0.99
C VAL A 88 -1.05 5.64 -1.91
N ARG A 89 -1.49 5.68 -3.17
CA ARG A 89 -0.90 6.55 -4.20
C ARG A 89 -1.12 8.03 -3.93
N ASN A 90 -2.30 8.37 -3.40
CA ASN A 90 -2.72 9.74 -3.13
C ASN A 90 -2.86 10.00 -1.62
N ARG A 91 -2.01 9.37 -0.81
CA ARG A 91 -1.96 9.61 0.65
C ARG A 91 -1.32 10.95 0.98
N ASP A 92 -1.65 11.47 2.15
CA ASP A 92 -0.95 12.62 2.73
C ASP A 92 0.40 12.18 3.32
N ARG A 93 1.48 12.39 2.58
CA ARG A 93 2.85 12.02 3.01
C ARG A 93 3.36 12.84 4.19
N ASN A 94 2.75 13.98 4.52
CA ASN A 94 3.14 14.72 5.73
C ASN A 94 2.64 14.04 7.01
N ASN A 95 1.57 13.25 6.90
CA ASN A 95 0.92 12.59 8.02
C ASN A 95 0.96 11.06 7.94
N SER A 96 1.56 10.49 6.90
CA SER A 96 1.70 9.05 6.71
C SER A 96 3.06 8.67 6.15
N TRP A 97 3.52 7.48 6.53
CA TRP A 97 4.81 6.92 6.17
C TRP A 97 4.65 5.44 5.80
N ILE A 98 5.27 5.02 4.69
CA ILE A 98 5.17 3.66 4.16
C ILE A 98 6.54 3.05 3.92
N LEU A 99 6.76 1.88 4.55
CA LEU A 99 7.79 0.94 4.15
C LEU A 99 7.28 0.10 2.98
N GLY A 100 7.87 0.29 1.81
CA GLY A 100 7.59 -0.48 0.61
C GLY A 100 8.33 -1.81 0.63
N ASP A 101 7.60 -2.92 0.63
CA ASP A 101 8.15 -4.26 0.41
C ASP A 101 8.24 -4.56 -1.09
N SER A 102 9.39 -5.05 -1.57
CA SER A 102 9.61 -5.41 -2.98
C SER A 102 8.73 -6.56 -3.48
N GLY A 103 8.14 -7.35 -2.59
CA GLY A 103 7.21 -8.42 -2.97
C GLY A 103 7.89 -9.67 -3.54
N GLY A 104 9.13 -9.96 -3.12
CA GLY A 104 9.88 -11.14 -3.53
C GLY A 104 9.17 -12.48 -3.32
N PHE A 105 8.17 -12.51 -2.43
CA PHE A 105 7.25 -13.65 -2.29
C PHE A 105 6.58 -14.07 -3.61
N GLN A 106 6.31 -13.15 -4.54
CA GLN A 106 5.75 -13.46 -5.87
C GLN A 106 6.73 -14.21 -6.77
N ILE A 107 8.04 -13.98 -6.57
CA ILE A 107 9.11 -14.73 -7.23
C ILE A 107 9.14 -16.16 -6.69
N GLY A 108 9.11 -16.31 -5.36
CA GLY A 108 9.10 -17.63 -4.69
C GLY A 108 7.91 -18.51 -5.07
N LYS A 109 6.75 -17.89 -5.40
CA LYS A 109 5.56 -18.58 -5.91
C LYS A 109 5.59 -18.88 -7.42
N GLY A 110 6.58 -18.37 -8.16
CA GLY A 110 6.63 -18.48 -9.62
C GLY A 110 5.58 -17.64 -10.35
N VAL A 111 4.92 -16.70 -9.68
CA VAL A 111 3.91 -15.81 -10.30
C VAL A 111 4.59 -14.78 -11.20
N TRP A 112 5.76 -14.28 -10.79
CA TRP A 112 6.57 -13.42 -11.63
C TRP A 112 7.57 -14.25 -12.41
N GLU A 113 7.17 -14.65 -13.61
CA GLU A 113 8.00 -15.39 -14.54
C GLU A 113 9.31 -14.67 -14.87
N GLY A 114 10.41 -15.42 -14.87
CA GLY A 114 11.73 -14.94 -15.24
C GLY A 114 12.79 -15.89 -14.71
N ASP A 115 13.94 -15.91 -15.37
CA ASP A 115 15.13 -16.48 -14.75
C ASP A 115 15.74 -15.42 -13.84
N TRP A 116 15.39 -15.48 -12.55
CA TRP A 116 15.87 -14.54 -11.54
C TRP A 116 17.32 -14.78 -11.13
N LYS A 117 17.95 -15.87 -11.58
CA LYS A 117 19.38 -16.15 -11.37
C LYS A 117 20.24 -15.56 -12.49
N ASP A 118 19.68 -15.39 -13.69
CA ASP A 118 20.35 -14.75 -14.81
C ASP A 118 20.20 -13.21 -14.72
N PRO A 119 21.29 -12.44 -14.49
CA PRO A 119 21.23 -10.98 -14.44
C PRO A 119 20.77 -10.36 -15.77
N ASN A 120 20.89 -11.08 -16.89
CA ASN A 120 20.51 -10.59 -18.22
C ASN A 120 19.08 -10.99 -18.63
N CYS A 121 18.34 -11.71 -17.78
CA CYS A 121 16.98 -12.14 -18.12
C CYS A 121 16.06 -10.93 -18.37
N PRO A 122 15.51 -10.74 -19.59
CA PRO A 122 14.71 -9.56 -19.91
C PRO A 122 13.41 -9.47 -19.09
N LYS A 123 12.79 -10.62 -18.76
CA LYS A 123 11.58 -10.68 -17.93
C LYS A 123 11.86 -10.22 -16.49
N ALA A 124 12.94 -10.71 -15.89
CA ALA A 124 13.36 -10.34 -14.54
C ALA A 124 13.76 -8.86 -14.48
N LYS A 125 14.54 -8.38 -15.46
CA LYS A 125 14.92 -6.97 -15.59
C LYS A 125 13.69 -6.05 -15.65
N LYS A 126 12.74 -6.34 -16.55
CA LYS A 126 11.50 -5.57 -16.66
C LYS A 126 10.72 -5.54 -15.34
N LYS A 127 10.65 -6.66 -14.63
CA LYS A 127 9.93 -6.73 -13.34
C LYS A 127 10.66 -5.94 -12.25
N ARG A 128 11.99 -6.02 -12.18
CA ARG A 128 12.84 -5.23 -11.28
C ARG A 128 12.61 -3.73 -11.48
N GLU A 129 12.72 -3.25 -12.72
CA GLU A 129 12.49 -1.84 -13.06
C GLU A 129 11.09 -1.37 -12.63
N GLN A 130 10.07 -2.19 -12.88
CA GLN A 130 8.70 -1.93 -12.45
C GLN A 130 8.55 -1.80 -10.93
N VAL A 131 9.16 -2.71 -10.16
CA VAL A 131 9.09 -2.69 -8.69
C VAL A 131 9.86 -1.50 -8.13
N LEU A 132 11.08 -1.25 -8.59
CA LEU A 132 11.89 -0.11 -8.12
C LEU A 132 11.21 1.22 -8.44
N THR A 133 10.69 1.39 -9.66
CA THR A 133 9.92 2.59 -10.04
C THR A 133 8.70 2.78 -9.15
N TRP A 134 8.00 1.70 -8.80
CA TRP A 134 6.84 1.76 -7.92
C TRP A 134 7.22 2.11 -6.47
N LEU A 135 8.33 1.56 -5.96
CA LEU A 135 8.87 1.88 -4.64
C LEU A 135 9.27 3.36 -4.56
N ASP A 136 9.99 3.87 -5.57
CA ASP A 136 10.38 5.28 -5.65
C ASP A 136 9.16 6.20 -5.71
N ALA A 137 8.13 5.83 -6.47
CA ALA A 137 6.94 6.66 -6.65
C ALA A 137 6.06 6.71 -5.40
N TYR A 138 5.95 5.60 -4.65
CA TYR A 138 4.89 5.45 -3.64
C TYR A 138 5.35 5.07 -2.24
N ALA A 139 6.58 4.60 -2.02
CA ALA A 139 7.10 4.36 -0.68
C ALA A 139 7.79 5.62 -0.11
N ASP A 140 8.06 5.61 1.18
CA ASP A 140 8.98 6.55 1.83
C ASP A 140 10.35 5.89 2.05
N TYR A 141 10.36 4.57 2.29
CA TYR A 141 11.55 3.72 2.25
C TYR A 141 11.23 2.40 1.54
N GLY A 142 12.16 1.86 0.75
CA GLY A 142 12.00 0.59 0.03
C GLY A 142 12.89 -0.54 0.58
N MET A 143 12.31 -1.71 0.82
CA MET A 143 13.03 -2.96 1.11
C MET A 143 13.23 -3.75 -0.18
N ILE A 144 14.44 -3.70 -0.72
CA ILE A 144 14.78 -4.25 -2.04
C ILE A 144 15.51 -5.60 -2.00
N LEU A 145 15.57 -6.28 -0.85
CA LEU A 145 16.45 -7.45 -0.66
C LEU A 145 16.22 -8.56 -1.70
N ASP A 146 14.96 -8.84 -2.04
CA ASP A 146 14.59 -9.87 -3.01
C ASP A 146 14.64 -9.40 -4.46
N ILE A 147 14.71 -8.08 -4.69
CA ILE A 147 14.79 -7.43 -6.00
C ILE A 147 15.92 -6.42 -5.93
N PRO A 148 17.19 -6.88 -5.96
CA PRO A 148 18.33 -5.98 -5.88
C PRO A 148 18.32 -5.02 -7.07
N ALA A 149 18.74 -3.78 -6.79
CA ALA A 149 18.85 -2.70 -7.77
C ALA A 149 19.86 -3.03 -8.88
#